data_AF-A0A1Y1NMZ1-F1
#
_entry.id   AF-A0A1Y1NMZ1-F1
#
_cell.length_a   1.000
_cell.length_b   1.000
_cell.length_c   1.000
_cell.angle_alpha   90.00
_cell.angle_beta   90.00
_cell.angle_gamma   90.00
#
_symmetry.space_group_name_H-M   'P 1'
#
loop_
_entity.id
_entity.type
_entity.pdbx_description
1 polymer ?
#
loop_
_entity_poly.entity_id
_entity_poly.type
_entity_poly.pdbx_seq_one_letter_code
_entity_poly.pdbx_strand_id
1 'polypeptide(L)'
;MYLFDVKINTLIEFTYSSNFRVYDLEDPMEFEENFSEDVLSEIAQAEECLVPIKSKKAYKKEFDRFCTWRREKNVTGASEKALLAYFSERSKICKPSCLWTYYSMVRAMLRLHEKIDISKYGILISFLKAKNVGYKPKKSQVLSREQVIEFLQRAPDEKYLFVKVSAIKNISTFFG
;
A
#
# COMPACT_ATOMS: atom_id res chain seq x y z
N MET A 1 -19.93 77.94 -25.92
CA MET A 1 -18.63 77.52 -25.35
C MET A 1 -18.58 76.01 -25.44
N TYR A 2 -17.89 75.52 -26.49
CA TYR A 2 -17.50 74.13 -26.79
C TYR A 2 -18.54 72.99 -26.67
N LEU A 3 -19.19 72.71 -27.81
CA LEU A 3 -19.36 71.34 -28.32
C LEU A 3 -17.98 70.67 -28.41
N PHE A 4 -17.85 69.40 -28.01
CA PHE A 4 -17.19 68.31 -28.75
C PHE A 4 -17.12 67.07 -27.84
N ASP A 5 -17.67 65.96 -28.36
CA ASP A 5 -17.37 64.57 -27.98
C ASP A 5 -17.75 64.15 -26.55
N VAL A 6 -18.66 63.21 -26.30
CA VAL A 6 -18.59 61.81 -26.71
C VAL A 6 -20.03 61.26 -26.65
N LYS A 7 -20.78 61.46 -27.75
CA LYS A 7 -21.95 60.65 -28.12
C LYS A 7 -21.54 59.24 -28.61
N ILE A 8 -20.42 58.71 -28.10
CA ILE A 8 -19.83 57.39 -28.40
C ILE A 8 -20.09 56.40 -27.24
N ASN A 9 -20.70 56.81 -26.12
CA ASN A 9 -20.97 55.91 -24.98
C ASN A 9 -22.32 55.18 -25.02
N THR A 10 -23.05 55.24 -26.14
CA THR A 10 -24.39 54.61 -26.22
C THR A 10 -24.65 53.81 -27.50
N LEU A 11 -23.64 53.55 -28.34
CA LEU A 11 -23.83 52.81 -29.61
C LEU A 11 -22.76 51.77 -29.96
N ILE A 12 -21.84 51.41 -29.05
CA ILE A 12 -20.83 50.36 -29.33
C ILE A 12 -21.04 49.03 -28.60
N GLU A 13 -21.88 48.92 -27.55
CA GLU A 13 -22.02 47.62 -26.85
C GLU A 13 -23.37 46.91 -27.03
N PHE A 14 -24.17 47.27 -28.04
CA PHE A 14 -25.46 46.61 -28.29
C PHE A 14 -25.46 45.45 -29.29
N THR A 15 -24.31 44.98 -29.77
CA THR A 15 -24.31 43.74 -30.58
C THR A 15 -23.04 42.93 -30.39
N TYR A 16 -22.85 42.33 -29.22
CA TYR A 16 -22.36 40.95 -29.11
C TYR A 16 -22.89 40.36 -27.79
N SER A 17 -24.11 39.86 -27.90
CA SER A 17 -24.70 38.87 -27.00
C SER A 17 -23.71 37.71 -26.80
N SER A 18 -23.48 37.32 -25.54
CA SER A 18 -23.78 35.98 -25.01
C SER A 18 -22.80 35.55 -23.91
N ASN A 19 -23.35 35.27 -22.73
CA ASN A 19 -22.80 34.40 -21.68
C ASN A 19 -21.49 34.82 -21.01
N PHE A 20 -21.55 35.81 -20.11
CA PHE A 20 -20.60 35.88 -18.99
C PHE A 20 -20.90 34.72 -18.03
N ARG A 21 -20.39 33.54 -18.38
CA ARG A 21 -20.36 32.35 -17.54
C ARG A 21 -19.03 32.44 -16.79
N VAL A 22 -19.09 32.68 -15.49
CA VAL A 22 -17.94 32.63 -14.59
C VAL A 22 -17.38 31.20 -14.60
N TYR A 23 -16.50 30.94 -15.54
CA TYR A 23 -15.47 29.92 -15.47
C TYR A 23 -14.17 30.71 -15.51
N ASP A 24 -13.45 30.72 -14.40
CA ASP A 24 -11.99 30.90 -14.34
C ASP A 24 -11.60 30.80 -12.85
N LEU A 25 -11.78 29.60 -12.31
CA LEU A 25 -10.85 29.03 -11.33
C LEU A 25 -10.17 27.91 -12.10
N GLU A 26 -9.18 28.31 -12.91
CA GLU A 26 -8.23 27.37 -13.49
C GLU A 26 -7.66 26.54 -12.33
N ASP A 27 -7.97 25.25 -12.36
CA ASP A 27 -7.24 24.21 -11.65
C ASP A 27 -5.74 24.54 -11.78
N PRO A 28 -4.94 24.60 -10.70
CA PRO A 28 -3.52 24.83 -10.84
C PRO A 28 -2.96 23.75 -11.75
N MET A 29 -2.67 24.16 -12.98
CA MET A 29 -2.16 23.36 -14.07
C MET A 29 -1.02 22.50 -13.52
N GLU A 30 -1.29 21.20 -13.31
CA GLU A 30 -0.26 20.27 -12.89
C GLU A 30 0.84 20.34 -13.95
N PHE A 31 2.00 20.83 -13.56
CA PHE A 31 3.17 20.87 -14.41
C PHE A 31 3.58 19.40 -14.62
N GLU A 32 3.12 18.78 -15.71
CA GLU A 32 3.61 17.46 -16.11
C GLU A 32 5.10 17.61 -16.42
N GLU A 33 5.94 17.27 -15.44
CA GLU A 33 7.39 17.20 -15.60
C GLU A 33 7.69 16.20 -16.72
N ASN A 34 8.15 16.70 -17.86
CA ASN A 34 8.49 15.89 -19.02
C ASN A 34 9.89 15.30 -18.83
N PHE A 35 9.96 14.05 -18.39
CA PHE A 35 11.21 13.31 -18.20
C PHE A 35 11.63 12.57 -19.49
N SER A 36 12.93 12.44 -19.70
CA SER A 36 13.49 11.60 -20.76
C SER A 36 13.29 10.11 -20.45
N GLU A 37 13.31 9.25 -21.48
CA GLU A 37 13.03 7.81 -21.36
C GLU A 37 13.99 7.09 -20.39
N ASP A 38 15.26 7.48 -20.37
CA ASP A 38 16.26 6.98 -19.43
C ASP A 38 15.90 7.32 -17.98
N VAL A 39 15.42 8.55 -17.72
CA VAL A 39 14.97 8.97 -16.40
C VAL A 39 13.68 8.23 -15.98
N LEU A 40 12.73 8.05 -16.90
CA LEU A 40 11.51 7.26 -16.64
C LEU A 40 11.84 5.80 -16.31
N SER A 41 12.83 5.22 -16.99
CA SER A 41 13.28 3.85 -16.74
C SER A 41 13.91 3.69 -15.35
N GLU A 42 14.72 4.65 -14.93
CA GLU A 42 15.35 4.66 -13.60
C GLU A 42 14.31 4.86 -12.49
N ILE A 43 13.31 5.74 -12.70
CA ILE A 43 12.18 5.92 -11.78
C ILE A 43 11.40 4.61 -11.64
N ALA A 44 11.05 3.95 -12.75
CA ALA A 44 10.32 2.69 -12.71
C ALA A 44 11.11 1.60 -11.97
N GLN A 45 12.42 1.52 -12.17
CA GLN A 45 13.30 0.58 -11.47
C GLN A 45 13.37 0.89 -9.97
N ALA A 46 13.50 2.17 -9.59
CA ALA A 46 13.47 2.60 -8.20
C ALA A 46 12.12 2.28 -7.53
N GLU A 47 11.01 2.52 -8.23
CA GLU A 47 9.66 2.20 -7.75
C GLU A 47 9.45 0.69 -7.59
N GLU A 48 10.00 -0.13 -8.50
CA GLU A 48 9.97 -1.58 -8.41
C GLU A 48 10.71 -2.09 -7.16
N CYS A 49 11.81 -1.43 -6.78
CA CYS A 49 12.58 -1.76 -5.58
C CYS A 49 11.87 -1.37 -4.26
N LEU A 50 10.79 -0.57 -4.29
CA LEU A 50 10.05 -0.20 -3.08
C LEU A 50 9.30 -1.38 -2.45
N VAL A 51 9.04 -2.46 -3.21
CA VAL A 51 8.50 -3.71 -2.68
C VAL A 51 9.64 -4.69 -2.43
N PRO A 52 9.71 -5.35 -1.26
CA PRO A 52 10.74 -6.35 -1.00
C PRO A 52 10.73 -7.44 -2.08
N ILE A 53 11.85 -7.60 -2.81
CA ILE A 53 12.00 -8.48 -3.97
C ILE A 53 11.51 -9.91 -3.66
N LYS A 54 11.93 -10.46 -2.52
CA LYS A 54 11.53 -11.82 -2.07
C LYS A 54 10.02 -11.98 -1.88
N SER A 55 9.29 -10.90 -1.58
CA SER A 55 7.87 -10.91 -1.26
C SER A 55 6.98 -10.26 -2.33
N LYS A 56 7.54 -9.82 -3.46
CA LYS A 56 6.81 -9.11 -4.53
C LYS A 56 5.54 -9.86 -4.97
N LYS A 57 5.65 -11.18 -5.15
CA LYS A 57 4.51 -12.06 -5.50
C LYS A 57 3.37 -12.01 -4.47
N ALA A 58 3.71 -11.93 -3.18
CA ALA A 58 2.72 -11.85 -2.10
C ALA A 58 1.99 -10.50 -2.12
N TYR A 59 2.73 -9.40 -2.32
CA TYR A 59 2.15 -8.06 -2.42
C TYR A 59 1.19 -7.95 -3.60
N LYS A 60 1.62 -8.39 -4.78
CA LYS A 60 0.78 -8.42 -5.98
C LYS A 60 -0.49 -9.25 -5.76
N LYS A 61 -0.36 -10.48 -5.25
CA LYS A 61 -1.49 -11.35 -4.95
C LYS A 61 -2.49 -10.70 -3.99
N GLU A 62 -2.00 -9.97 -2.99
CA GLU A 62 -2.86 -9.29 -2.03
C GLU A 62 -3.60 -8.10 -2.64
N PHE A 63 -2.92 -7.34 -3.49
CA PHE A 63 -3.53 -6.25 -4.24
C PHE A 63 -4.56 -6.73 -5.25
N ASP A 64 -4.27 -7.80 -5.99
CA ASP A 64 -5.20 -8.41 -6.95
C ASP A 64 -6.50 -8.87 -6.26
N ARG A 65 -6.41 -9.34 -5.00
CA ARG A 65 -7.58 -9.69 -4.19
C ARG A 65 -8.43 -8.45 -3.88
N PHE A 66 -7.81 -7.34 -3.52
CA PHE A 66 -8.53 -6.09 -3.30
C PHE A 66 -9.18 -5.59 -4.60
N CYS A 67 -8.47 -5.62 -5.73
CA CYS A 67 -9.02 -5.24 -7.03
C CYS A 67 -10.19 -6.14 -7.47
N THR A 68 -10.11 -7.44 -7.19
CA THR A 68 -11.20 -8.39 -7.46
C THR A 68 -12.41 -8.09 -6.59
N TRP A 69 -12.20 -7.88 -5.29
CA TRP A 69 -13.26 -7.49 -4.37
C TRP A 69 -13.96 -6.17 -4.78
N ARG A 70 -13.19 -5.17 -5.22
CA ARG A 70 -13.72 -3.92 -5.78
C ARG A 70 -14.66 -4.18 -6.95
N ARG A 71 -14.24 -5.05 -7.88
CA ARG A 71 -15.03 -5.42 -9.06
C ARG A 71 -16.33 -6.12 -8.66
N GLU A 72 -16.26 -7.08 -7.74
CA GLU A 72 -17.42 -7.85 -7.27
C GLU A 72 -18.43 -6.96 -6.52
N LYS A 73 -17.95 -5.96 -5.78
CA LYS A 73 -18.79 -5.04 -4.99
C LYS A 73 -19.18 -3.76 -5.73
N ASN A 74 -18.75 -3.59 -6.99
CA ASN A 74 -18.94 -2.37 -7.79
C ASN A 74 -18.43 -1.10 -7.08
N VAL A 75 -17.29 -1.20 -6.40
CA VAL A 75 -16.66 -0.09 -5.69
C VAL A 75 -15.56 0.51 -6.56
N THR A 76 -15.66 1.82 -6.82
CA THR A 76 -14.65 2.58 -7.55
C THR A 76 -13.59 3.15 -6.60
N GLY A 77 -12.32 3.04 -6.99
CA GLY A 77 -11.18 3.58 -6.24
C GLY A 77 -10.88 2.88 -4.91
N ALA A 78 -10.10 3.55 -4.07
CA ALA A 78 -9.62 3.06 -2.78
C ALA A 78 -9.91 4.02 -1.62
N SER A 79 -11.16 4.50 -1.51
CA SER A 79 -11.57 5.36 -0.40
C SER A 79 -11.45 4.68 0.96
N GLU A 80 -11.37 5.47 2.04
CA GLU A 80 -11.32 4.93 3.40
C GLU A 80 -12.50 4.01 3.72
N LYS A 81 -13.72 4.37 3.28
CA LYS A 81 -14.92 3.55 3.46
C LYS A 81 -14.81 2.20 2.73
N ALA A 82 -14.29 2.21 1.49
CA ALA A 82 -14.08 1.00 0.70
C ALA A 82 -13.09 0.06 1.39
N LEU A 83 -11.94 0.59 1.84
CA LEU A 83 -10.93 -0.21 2.53
C LEU A 83 -11.42 -0.69 3.89
N LEU A 84 -12.18 0.13 4.63
CA LEU A 84 -12.78 -0.29 5.89
C LEU A 84 -13.74 -1.47 5.69
N ALA A 85 -14.59 -1.44 4.66
CA ALA A 85 -15.47 -2.55 4.32
C ALA A 85 -14.68 -3.82 3.93
N TYR A 86 -13.67 -3.66 3.06
CA TYR A 86 -12.80 -4.77 2.65
C TYR A 86 -12.07 -5.42 3.84
N PHE A 87 -11.40 -4.62 4.68
CA PHE A 87 -10.68 -5.13 5.85
C PHE A 87 -11.64 -5.66 6.93
N SER A 88 -12.86 -5.14 7.01
CA SER A 88 -13.90 -5.70 7.87
C SER A 88 -14.30 -7.10 7.45
N GLU A 89 -14.60 -7.33 6.17
CA GLU A 89 -14.89 -8.66 5.64
C GLU A 89 -13.69 -9.60 5.83
N ARG A 90 -12.48 -9.12 5.51
CA ARG A 90 -11.26 -9.91 5.61
C ARG A 90 -10.88 -10.28 7.04
N SER A 91 -11.20 -9.44 8.01
CA SER A 91 -10.97 -9.71 9.44
C SER A 91 -11.76 -10.90 9.97
N LYS A 92 -12.84 -11.30 9.29
CA LYS A 92 -13.64 -12.48 9.66
C LYS A 92 -12.95 -13.80 9.31
N ILE A 93 -12.03 -13.77 8.34
CA ILE A 93 -11.43 -14.98 7.76
C ILE A 93 -9.97 -15.14 8.23
N CYS A 94 -9.25 -14.04 8.50
CA CYS A 94 -7.83 -14.09 8.84
C CYS A 94 -7.54 -13.74 10.31
N LYS A 95 -6.39 -14.22 10.81
CA LYS A 95 -5.90 -13.85 12.15
C LYS A 95 -5.53 -12.36 12.19
N PRO A 96 -5.63 -11.68 13.35
CA PRO A 96 -5.32 -10.25 13.47
C PRO A 96 -3.93 -9.84 12.95
N SER A 97 -2.90 -10.65 13.21
CA SER A 97 -1.55 -10.40 12.72
C SER A 97 -1.44 -10.40 11.19
N CYS A 98 -2.28 -11.20 10.50
CA CYS A 98 -2.32 -11.23 9.04
C CYS A 98 -2.95 -9.96 8.47
N LEU A 99 -3.92 -9.37 9.18
CA LEU A 99 -4.65 -8.19 8.73
C LEU A 99 -3.73 -6.97 8.55
N TRP A 100 -2.81 -6.76 9.50
CA TRP A 100 -1.79 -5.71 9.41
C TRP A 100 -0.78 -5.94 8.28
N THR A 101 -0.40 -7.20 8.04
CA THR A 101 0.43 -7.56 6.90
C THR A 101 -0.28 -7.22 5.59
N TYR A 102 -1.55 -7.60 5.45
CA TYR A 102 -2.35 -7.31 4.25
C TYR A 102 -2.54 -5.81 4.05
N TYR A 103 -2.82 -5.06 5.12
CA TYR A 103 -2.86 -3.60 5.07
C TYR A 103 -1.56 -3.02 4.52
N SER A 104 -0.42 -3.47 5.02
CA SER A 104 0.90 -2.98 4.58
C SER A 104 1.16 -3.30 3.11
N MET A 105 0.74 -4.48 2.64
CA MET A 105 0.84 -4.89 1.24
C MET A 105 -0.04 -4.02 0.34
N VAL A 106 -1.32 -3.87 0.68
CA VAL A 106 -2.27 -3.05 -0.08
C VAL A 106 -1.83 -1.58 -0.09
N ARG A 107 -1.35 -1.04 1.04
CA ARG A 107 -0.83 0.33 1.15
C ARG A 107 0.33 0.56 0.19
N ALA A 108 1.31 -0.34 0.15
CA ALA A 108 2.46 -0.21 -0.74
C ALA A 108 2.02 -0.23 -2.20
N MET A 109 1.14 -1.16 -2.57
CA MET A 109 0.66 -1.30 -3.94
C MET A 109 -0.21 -0.13 -4.40
N LEU A 110 -1.07 0.41 -3.53
CA LEU A 110 -1.87 1.60 -3.83
C LEU A 110 -1.01 2.86 -4.01
N ARG A 111 0.05 3.01 -3.19
CA ARG A 111 1.02 4.10 -3.35
C ARG A 111 1.78 4.00 -4.67
N LEU A 112 2.10 2.79 -5.12
CA LEU A 112 2.83 2.56 -6.38
C LEU A 112 1.94 2.78 -7.60
N HIS A 113 0.80 2.10 -7.66
CA HIS A 113 -0.03 2.01 -8.86
C HIS A 113 -1.08 3.12 -9.00
N GLU A 114 -1.63 3.59 -7.88
CA GLU A 114 -2.73 4.55 -7.90
C GLU A 114 -2.30 5.90 -7.27
N LYS A 115 -1.05 6.02 -6.80
CA LYS A 115 -0.51 7.14 -6.03
C LYS A 115 -1.38 7.54 -4.83
N ILE A 116 -2.18 6.60 -4.30
CA ILE A 116 -3.05 6.81 -3.15
C ILE A 116 -2.28 6.47 -1.87
N ASP A 117 -2.10 7.46 -1.01
CA ASP A 117 -1.61 7.20 0.33
C ASP A 117 -2.75 6.95 1.33
N ILE A 118 -2.94 5.69 1.70
CA ILE A 118 -3.95 5.27 2.68
C ILE A 118 -3.49 5.43 4.14
N SER A 119 -2.28 5.95 4.38
CA SER A 119 -1.76 6.17 5.73
C SER A 119 -2.50 7.23 6.53
N LYS A 120 -3.24 8.09 5.82
CA LYS A 120 -4.08 9.16 6.37
C LYS A 120 -5.47 8.66 6.78
N TYR A 121 -5.81 7.39 6.53
CA TYR A 121 -7.12 6.81 6.84
C TYR A 121 -7.20 6.40 8.31
N GLY A 122 -7.50 7.39 9.17
CA GLY A 122 -7.51 7.26 10.61
C GLY A 122 -8.54 6.27 11.16
N ILE A 123 -9.73 6.18 10.55
CA ILE A 123 -10.79 5.22 10.94
C ILE A 123 -10.34 3.81 10.59
N LEU A 124 -9.80 3.60 9.40
CA LEU A 124 -9.24 2.30 8.98
C LEU A 124 -8.13 1.85 9.93
N ILE A 125 -7.17 2.73 10.21
CA ILE A 125 -6.05 2.43 11.12
C ILE A 125 -6.56 2.09 12.52
N SER A 126 -7.54 2.85 13.03
CA SER A 126 -8.14 2.60 14.35
C SER A 126 -8.85 1.24 14.40
N PHE A 127 -9.57 0.87 13.33
CA PHE A 127 -10.17 -0.44 13.19
C PHE A 127 -9.13 -1.57 13.22
N LEU A 128 -8.05 -1.45 12.44
CA LEU A 128 -6.97 -2.45 12.41
C LEU A 128 -6.27 -2.59 13.77
N LYS A 129 -6.08 -1.48 14.51
CA LYS A 129 -5.54 -1.50 15.87
C LYS A 129 -6.48 -2.23 16.81
N ALA A 130 -7.78 -1.89 16.82
CA ALA A 130 -8.79 -2.52 17.66
C ALA A 130 -8.88 -4.03 17.44
N LYS A 131 -8.78 -4.49 16.18
CA LYS A 131 -8.78 -5.92 15.85
C LYS A 131 -7.53 -6.68 16.32
N ASN A 132 -6.43 -5.98 16.58
CA ASN A 132 -5.18 -6.59 17.03
C ASN A 132 -5.00 -6.55 18.56
N VAL A 133 -5.91 -5.89 19.30
CA VAL A 133 -5.87 -5.86 20.77
C VAL A 133 -5.98 -7.28 21.31
N GLY A 134 -5.04 -7.65 22.20
CA GLY A 134 -5.01 -8.98 22.82
C GLY A 134 -4.35 -10.08 21.97
N TYR A 135 -3.88 -9.78 20.76
CA TYR A 135 -3.10 -10.75 19.97
C TYR A 135 -1.80 -11.11 20.71
N LYS A 136 -1.61 -12.40 20.98
CA LYS A 136 -0.35 -12.95 21.49
C LYS A 136 0.37 -13.69 20.37
N PRO A 137 1.60 -13.30 20.01
CA PRO A 137 2.38 -14.03 19.01
C PRO A 137 2.58 -15.48 19.43
N LYS A 138 2.25 -16.42 18.55
CA LYS A 138 2.61 -17.82 18.74
C LYS A 138 4.12 -17.95 18.49
N LYS A 139 4.90 -18.00 19.57
CA LYS A 139 6.32 -18.32 19.47
C LYS A 139 6.48 -19.81 19.15
N SER A 140 7.46 -20.15 18.33
CA SER A 140 7.88 -21.54 18.16
C SER A 140 8.34 -22.08 19.51
N GLN A 141 8.08 -23.37 19.76
CA GLN A 141 8.65 -24.03 20.92
C GLN A 141 10.17 -23.98 20.80
N VAL A 142 10.82 -23.50 21.85
CA VAL A 142 12.27 -23.52 21.97
C VAL A 142 12.64 -24.85 22.60
N LEU A 143 13.45 -25.64 21.91
CA LEU A 143 13.97 -26.88 22.45
C LEU A 143 14.95 -26.55 23.59
N SER A 144 14.78 -27.23 24.72
CA SER A 144 15.75 -27.18 25.82
C SER A 144 17.08 -27.85 25.41
N ARG A 145 18.15 -27.53 26.14
CA ARG A 145 19.47 -28.15 25.91
C ARG A 145 19.40 -29.67 26.02
N GLU A 146 18.63 -30.17 26.97
CA GLU A 146 18.45 -31.59 27.24
C GLU A 146 17.74 -32.27 26.06
N GLN A 147 16.68 -31.67 25.53
CA GLN A 147 15.97 -32.18 24.35
C GLN A 147 16.86 -32.19 23.10
N VAL A 148 17.72 -31.18 22.93
CA VAL A 148 18.69 -31.14 21.83
C VAL A 148 19.73 -32.25 21.99
N ILE A 149 20.29 -32.44 23.19
CA ILE A 149 21.27 -33.51 23.46
C ILE A 149 20.63 -34.89 23.23
N GLU A 150 19.41 -35.09 23.73
CA GLU A 150 18.66 -36.33 23.53
C GLU A 150 18.45 -36.61 22.03
N PHE A 151 18.06 -35.60 21.26
CA PHE A 151 17.95 -35.72 19.81
C PHE A 151 19.28 -36.07 19.14
N LEU A 152 20.38 -35.40 19.52
CA LEU A 152 21.71 -35.67 18.97
C LEU A 152 22.20 -37.10 19.28
N GLN A 153 21.85 -37.65 20.44
CA GLN A 153 22.28 -38.99 20.85
C GLN A 153 21.38 -40.11 20.32
N ARG A 154 20.06 -39.93 20.34
CA ARG A 154 19.10 -41.02 20.11
C ARG A 154 18.55 -41.08 18.69
N ALA A 155 18.55 -39.97 17.94
CA ALA A 155 18.02 -39.99 16.57
C ALA A 155 18.97 -40.74 15.63
N PRO A 156 18.48 -41.57 14.69
CA PRO A 156 19.33 -42.32 13.76
C PRO A 156 20.00 -41.41 12.72
N ASP A 157 21.30 -41.58 12.52
CA ASP A 157 22.11 -40.72 11.64
C ASP A 157 21.72 -40.86 10.16
N GLU A 158 21.37 -42.08 9.72
CA GLU A 158 20.92 -42.35 8.35
C GLU A 158 19.77 -41.43 7.90
N LYS A 159 18.95 -40.97 8.85
CA LYS A 159 17.80 -40.08 8.59
C LYS A 159 18.04 -38.63 9.02
N TYR A 160 18.84 -38.39 10.05
CA TYR A 160 18.92 -37.07 10.71
C TYR A 160 20.33 -36.46 10.77
N LEU A 161 21.35 -37.07 10.16
CA LEU A 161 22.74 -36.58 10.21
C LEU A 161 22.83 -35.09 9.84
N PHE A 162 22.23 -34.68 8.73
CA PHE A 162 22.25 -33.27 8.30
C PHE A 162 21.62 -32.34 9.35
N VAL A 163 20.47 -32.72 9.91
CA VAL A 163 19.77 -31.92 10.93
C VAL A 163 20.60 -31.81 12.21
N LYS A 164 21.28 -32.89 12.62
CA LYS A 164 22.19 -32.87 13.78
C LYS A 164 23.37 -31.93 13.55
N VAL A 165 24.02 -31.99 12.39
CA VAL A 165 25.14 -31.09 12.05
C VAL A 165 24.67 -29.63 12.02
N SER A 166 23.51 -29.35 11.42
CA SER A 166 22.93 -28.00 11.43
C SER A 166 22.61 -27.53 12.86
N ALA A 167 22.08 -28.37 13.72
CA ALA A 167 21.79 -28.01 15.12
C ALA A 167 23.09 -27.60 15.85
N ILE A 168 24.16 -28.38 15.71
CA ILE A 168 25.47 -28.09 16.32
C ILE A 168 26.05 -26.76 15.81
N LYS A 169 26.05 -26.53 14.50
CA LYS A 169 26.55 -25.28 13.89
C LYS A 169 25.78 -24.03 14.34
N ASN A 170 24.47 -24.15 14.51
CA ASN A 170 23.65 -23.05 15.01
C ASN A 170 23.93 -22.74 16.49
N ILE A 171 24.27 -23.76 17.30
CA ILE A 171 24.64 -23.58 18.70
C ILE A 171 26.03 -22.93 18.82
N SER A 172 27.01 -23.34 18.03
CA SER A 172 28.38 -22.78 18.09
C SER A 172 28.45 -21.31 17.66
N THR A 173 27.65 -20.90 16.67
CA THR A 173 27.61 -19.52 16.17
C THR A 173 27.02 -18.53 17.19
N PHE A 174 26.30 -19.01 18.22
CA PHE A 174 25.72 -18.18 19.26
C PHE A 174 26.69 -17.85 20.42
N PHE A 175 27.85 -18.52 20.47
CA PHE A 175 28.87 -18.36 21.52
C PHE A 175 30.24 -17.92 20.97
N GLY A 176 30.28 -17.43 19.73
CA GLY A 176 31.47 -16.88 19.07
C GLY A 176 31.49 -15.36 19.07
#